data_AF-A0A0W1LCB7-F1
#
_entry.id   AF-A0A0W1LCB7-F1
#
_cell.length_a   1.000
_cell.length_b   1.000
_cell.length_c   1.000
_cell.angle_alpha   90.00
_cell.angle_beta   90.00
_cell.angle_gamma   90.00
#
_symmetry.space_group_name_H-M   'P 1'
#
loop_
_entity.id
_entity.type
_entity.pdbx_description
1 polymer ?
#
loop_
_entity_poly.entity_id
_entity_poly.type
_entity_poly.pdbx_seq_one_letter_code
_entity_poly.pdbx_strand_id
1 'polypeptide(L)'
;MRGIWSGKIETPHVPLGIPISDALDILKSVHDDICKTVEDEEVSYKISTAFFEVAVYEKNGIASSVWYNDPTGRLTFLGKRKKIKLYLSRYGQSSNWEKRMNNGWITFYFNDTDKLAMAYGNDMDVIRFNKICSR
;
A
#
# COMPACT_ATOMS: atom_id res chain seq x y z
N MET A 1 -28.33 3.79 5.89
CA MET A 1 -27.81 3.21 7.15
C MET A 1 -26.30 3.16 7.07
N ARG A 2 -25.58 3.75 8.03
CA ARG A 2 -24.10 3.71 8.07
C ARG A 2 -23.68 2.33 8.60
N GLY A 3 -23.45 1.39 7.68
CA GLY A 3 -23.01 0.03 8.00
C GLY A 3 -21.66 0.04 8.71
N ILE A 4 -21.53 -0.77 9.75
CA ILE A 4 -20.26 -1.08 10.38
C ILE A 4 -19.37 -1.72 9.30
N TRP A 5 -18.19 -1.13 9.04
CA TRP A 5 -17.25 -1.71 8.09
C TRP A 5 -16.82 -3.10 8.55
N SER A 6 -16.94 -4.09 7.66
CA SER A 6 -16.59 -5.50 7.90
C SER A 6 -15.13 -5.70 8.36
N GLY A 7 -14.24 -4.76 8.03
CA GLY A 7 -12.81 -4.88 8.32
C GLY A 7 -12.05 -5.67 7.27
N LYS A 8 -12.56 -5.72 6.04
CA LYS A 8 -11.87 -6.27 4.88
C LYS A 8 -11.31 -5.13 4.04
N ILE A 9 -10.05 -5.26 3.62
CA ILE A 9 -9.42 -4.38 2.63
C ILE A 9 -9.69 -4.98 1.25
N GLU A 10 -10.15 -4.15 0.30
CA GLU A 10 -10.57 -4.63 -1.03
C GLU A 10 -9.41 -4.67 -2.04
N THR A 11 -8.38 -3.86 -1.83
CA THR A 11 -7.18 -3.87 -2.68
C THR A 11 -6.46 -5.21 -2.60
N PRO A 12 -5.89 -5.73 -3.72
CA PRO A 12 -5.03 -6.91 -3.66
C PRO A 12 -3.80 -6.63 -2.78
N HIS A 13 -3.24 -7.66 -2.18
CA HIS A 13 -1.92 -7.53 -1.56
C HIS A 13 -0.85 -7.75 -2.63
N VAL A 14 -0.01 -6.74 -2.86
CA VAL A 14 1.17 -6.85 -3.72
C VAL A 14 2.43 -6.86 -2.85
N PRO A 15 3.13 -7.99 -2.72
CA PRO A 15 4.41 -8.07 -2.01
C PRO A 15 5.46 -7.12 -2.63
N LEU A 16 6.38 -6.61 -1.82
CA LEU A 16 7.51 -5.82 -2.33
C LEU A 16 8.73 -6.71 -2.58
N GLY A 17 9.57 -6.30 -3.53
CA GLY A 17 10.80 -7.03 -3.86
C GLY A 17 10.61 -8.24 -4.77
N ILE A 18 9.39 -8.53 -5.19
CA ILE A 18 9.09 -9.55 -6.20
C ILE A 18 9.36 -9.02 -7.61
N PRO A 19 9.60 -9.89 -8.61
CA PRO A 19 9.64 -9.50 -10.01
C PRO A 19 8.41 -8.69 -10.42
N ILE A 20 8.62 -7.69 -11.30
CA ILE A 20 7.51 -6.86 -11.77
C ILE A 20 6.45 -7.68 -12.52
N SER A 21 6.85 -8.76 -13.21
CA SER A 21 5.92 -9.72 -13.84
C SER A 21 4.90 -10.27 -12.85
N ASP A 22 5.37 -10.72 -11.68
CA ASP A 22 4.55 -11.36 -10.67
C ASP A 22 3.59 -10.34 -10.04
N ALA A 23 4.06 -9.11 -9.83
CA ALA A 23 3.22 -8.01 -9.38
C ALA A 23 2.12 -7.67 -10.41
N LEU A 24 2.43 -7.69 -11.71
CA LEU A 24 1.45 -7.47 -12.76
C LEU A 24 0.42 -8.59 -12.84
N ASP A 25 0.82 -9.84 -12.62
CA ASP A 25 -0.12 -10.96 -12.57
C ASP A 25 -1.10 -10.83 -11.40
N ILE A 26 -0.64 -10.32 -10.25
CA ILE A 26 -1.52 -9.97 -9.12
C ILE A 26 -2.51 -8.87 -9.52
N LEU A 27 -2.07 -7.81 -10.21
CA LEU A 27 -2.98 -6.75 -10.68
C LEU A 27 -4.01 -7.28 -11.69
N LYS A 28 -3.57 -8.10 -12.65
CA LYS A 28 -4.46 -8.73 -13.65
C LYS A 28 -5.50 -9.65 -13.02
N SER A 29 -5.16 -10.29 -11.89
CA SER A 29 -6.12 -11.16 -11.19
C SER A 29 -7.35 -10.43 -10.64
N VAL A 30 -7.30 -9.09 -10.55
CA VAL A 30 -8.41 -8.27 -10.04
C VAL A 30 -8.96 -7.27 -11.06
N HIS A 31 -8.19 -6.89 -12.08
CA HIS A 31 -8.63 -6.00 -13.15
C HIS A 31 -7.75 -6.14 -14.40
N ASP A 32 -8.36 -6.28 -15.58
CA ASP A 32 -7.64 -6.52 -16.83
C ASP A 32 -6.91 -5.28 -17.37
N ASP A 33 -7.50 -4.09 -17.18
CA ASP A 33 -6.89 -2.84 -17.65
C ASP A 33 -5.86 -2.32 -16.65
N ILE A 34 -4.58 -2.45 -17.03
CA ILE A 34 -3.44 -1.88 -16.32
C ILE A 34 -2.91 -0.69 -17.13
N CYS A 35 -2.97 0.50 -16.53
CA CYS A 35 -2.36 1.70 -17.07
C CYS A 35 -0.87 1.76 -16.67
N LYS A 36 0.02 1.81 -17.66
CA LYS A 36 1.45 2.06 -17.43
C LYS A 36 1.76 3.55 -17.59
N THR A 37 2.39 4.13 -16.58
CA THR A 37 2.91 5.50 -16.62
C THR A 37 4.42 5.48 -16.45
N VAL A 38 5.12 6.29 -17.24
CA VAL A 38 6.56 6.52 -17.14
C VAL A 38 6.76 8.01 -16.94
N GLU A 39 7.17 8.41 -15.74
CA GLU A 39 7.42 9.79 -15.35
C GLU A 39 8.83 9.87 -14.77
N ASP A 40 9.68 10.72 -15.36
CA ASP A 40 11.11 10.84 -15.03
C ASP A 40 11.83 9.47 -15.01
N GLU A 41 12.28 9.04 -13.83
CA GLU A 41 12.97 7.76 -13.59
C GLU A 41 12.04 6.71 -12.95
N GLU A 42 10.74 6.99 -12.81
CA GLU A 42 9.78 6.13 -12.13
C GLU A 42 8.79 5.52 -13.13
N VAL A 43 8.74 4.19 -13.14
CA VAL A 43 7.76 3.42 -13.92
C VAL A 43 6.69 2.91 -12.96
N SER A 44 5.41 3.16 -13.28
CA SER A 44 4.30 2.67 -12.48
C SER A 44 3.24 1.94 -13.32
N TYR A 45 2.56 1.02 -12.66
CA TYR A 45 1.51 0.18 -13.22
C TYR A 45 0.30 0.27 -12.31
N LYS A 46 -0.79 0.84 -12.82
CA LYS A 46 -1.97 1.17 -12.03
C LYS A 46 -3.22 0.48 -12.56
N ILE A 47 -4.02 -0.04 -11.64
CA ILE A 47 -5.42 -0.38 -11.88
C ILE A 47 -6.32 0.62 -11.15
N SER A 48 -7.40 1.00 -11.81
CA SER A 48 -8.44 1.87 -11.24
C SER A 48 -9.79 1.19 -11.43
N THR A 49 -10.45 0.87 -10.32
CA THR A 49 -11.78 0.25 -10.31
C THR A 49 -12.81 1.22 -9.74
N ALA A 50 -14.09 0.86 -9.78
CA ALA A 50 -15.13 1.62 -9.08
C ALA A 50 -14.96 1.63 -7.55
N PHE A 51 -14.18 0.71 -6.98
CA PHE A 51 -14.07 0.51 -5.54
C PHE A 51 -12.74 0.95 -4.95
N PHE A 52 -11.65 0.82 -5.68
CA PHE A 52 -10.30 1.15 -5.23
C PHE A 52 -9.35 1.38 -6.40
N GLU A 53 -8.18 1.94 -6.08
CA GLU A 53 -7.05 1.98 -6.99
C GLU A 53 -5.79 1.41 -6.31
N VAL A 54 -4.92 0.82 -7.13
CA VAL A 54 -3.60 0.32 -6.72
C VAL A 54 -2.61 0.67 -7.81
N ALA A 55 -1.46 1.21 -7.42
CA ALA A 55 -0.32 1.41 -8.32
C ALA A 55 0.92 0.71 -7.77
N VAL A 56 1.59 -0.08 -8.60
CA VAL A 56 2.89 -0.69 -8.30
C VAL A 56 3.96 0.10 -9.02
N TYR A 57 5.02 0.47 -8.31
CA TYR A 57 6.15 1.20 -8.87
C TYR A 57 7.33 0.27 -9.04
N GLU A 58 7.85 0.20 -10.26
CA GLU A 58 8.98 -0.62 -10.64
C GLU A 58 10.30 0.10 -10.38
N LYS A 59 11.29 -0.65 -9.90
CA LYS A 59 12.69 -0.24 -9.94
C LYS A 59 13.55 -1.47 -10.22
N ASN A 60 14.41 -1.43 -11.24
CA ASN A 60 15.29 -2.56 -11.59
C ASN A 60 14.55 -3.90 -11.77
N GLY A 61 13.39 -3.90 -12.44
CA GLY A 61 12.63 -5.12 -12.70
C GLY A 61 11.87 -5.69 -11.50
N ILE A 62 11.84 -5.00 -10.36
CA ILE A 62 11.10 -5.45 -9.16
C ILE A 62 10.05 -4.43 -8.71
N ALA A 63 9.02 -4.92 -8.01
CA ALA A 63 8.06 -4.09 -7.29
C ALA A 63 8.75 -3.41 -6.10
N SER A 64 9.16 -2.16 -6.29
CA SER A 64 9.89 -1.38 -5.28
C SER A 64 8.97 -0.81 -4.20
N SER A 65 7.72 -0.54 -4.58
CA SER A 65 6.74 0.10 -3.74
C SER A 65 5.34 -0.02 -4.34
N VAL A 66 4.34 0.13 -3.48
CA VAL A 66 2.93 0.00 -3.86
C VAL A 66 2.14 1.10 -3.19
N TRP A 67 1.37 1.84 -3.99
CA TRP A 67 0.42 2.83 -3.54
C TRP A 67 -0.99 2.26 -3.56
N TYR A 68 -1.77 2.65 -2.55
CA TYR A 68 -3.13 2.15 -2.35
C TYR A 68 -4.10 3.32 -2.20
N ASN A 69 -5.22 3.24 -2.89
CA ASN A 69 -6.38 4.10 -2.67
C ASN A 69 -7.62 3.24 -2.44
N ASP A 70 -7.87 2.86 -1.18
CA ASP A 70 -9.03 2.08 -0.77
C ASP A 70 -9.98 2.94 0.10
N PRO A 71 -11.13 3.42 -0.40
CA PRO A 71 -12.06 4.23 0.38
C PRO A 71 -12.64 3.52 1.61
N THR A 72 -12.54 2.18 1.69
CA THR A 72 -13.17 1.40 2.73
C THR A 72 -12.56 1.66 4.11
N GLY A 73 -13.41 1.73 5.14
CA GLY A 73 -12.98 1.99 6.51
C GLY A 73 -12.55 3.44 6.79
N ARG A 74 -12.52 4.34 5.79
CA ARG A 74 -12.06 5.73 5.96
C ARG A 74 -13.04 6.65 6.69
N LEU A 75 -14.30 6.29 6.83
CA LEU A 75 -15.33 7.21 7.36
C LEU A 75 -15.31 7.38 8.89
N THR A 76 -14.68 6.48 9.63
CA THR A 76 -14.71 6.50 11.11
C THR A 76 -13.31 6.35 11.67
N PHE A 77 -13.07 6.93 12.85
CA PHE A 77 -11.78 6.80 13.55
C PHE A 77 -11.40 5.34 13.82
N LEU A 78 -12.38 4.52 14.24
CA LEU A 78 -12.17 3.09 14.48
C LEU A 78 -11.87 2.33 13.18
N GLY A 79 -12.59 2.63 12.10
CA GLY A 79 -12.36 2.04 10.79
C GLY A 79 -10.96 2.35 10.28
N LYS A 80 -10.56 3.62 10.34
CA LYS A 80 -9.21 4.09 9.98
C LYS A 80 -8.10 3.36 10.75
N ARG A 81 -8.23 3.25 12.09
CA ARG A 81 -7.26 2.49 12.92
C ARG A 81 -7.21 1.02 12.57
N LYS A 82 -8.36 0.38 12.35
CA LYS A 82 -8.44 -1.02 11.96
C LYS A 82 -7.82 -1.24 10.58
N LYS A 83 -8.01 -0.31 9.65
CA LYS A 83 -7.41 -0.31 8.31
C LYS A 83 -5.89 -0.29 8.36
N ILE A 84 -5.29 0.62 9.14
CA ILE A 84 -3.82 0.66 9.31
C ILE A 84 -3.30 -0.70 9.81
N LYS A 85 -3.92 -1.27 10.85
CA LYS A 85 -3.51 -2.58 11.39
C LYS A 85 -3.55 -3.68 10.34
N LEU A 86 -4.62 -3.73 9.55
CA LEU A 86 -4.78 -4.73 8.48
C LEU A 86 -3.70 -4.58 7.40
N TYR A 87 -3.38 -3.35 6.99
CA TYR A 87 -2.30 -3.12 6.04
C TYR A 87 -0.93 -3.48 6.59
N LEU A 88 -0.60 -3.11 7.83
CA LEU A 88 0.67 -3.51 8.46
C LEU A 88 0.80 -5.03 8.52
N SER A 89 -0.29 -5.74 8.85
CA SER A 89 -0.30 -7.22 8.89
C SER A 89 -0.13 -7.91 7.55
N ARG A 90 -0.43 -7.22 6.43
CA ARG A 90 -0.16 -7.75 5.08
C ARG A 90 1.33 -7.84 4.77
N TYR A 91 2.15 -6.98 5.39
CA TYR A 91 3.54 -6.78 5.01
C TYR A 91 4.54 -7.26 6.06
N GLY A 92 4.09 -7.64 7.25
CA GLY A 92 4.97 -8.19 8.28
C GLY A 92 4.28 -8.36 9.62
N GLN A 93 5.00 -8.95 10.57
CA GLN A 93 4.48 -9.14 11.92
C GLN A 93 4.28 -7.78 12.60
N SER A 94 3.16 -7.61 13.33
CA SER A 94 2.81 -6.34 13.97
C SER A 94 3.87 -5.85 14.96
N SER A 95 4.61 -6.75 15.61
CA SER A 95 5.71 -6.43 16.53
C SER A 95 6.94 -5.81 15.86
N ASN A 96 7.10 -6.00 14.55
CA ASN A 96 8.25 -5.49 13.81
C ASN A 96 8.07 -4.05 13.33
N TRP A 97 6.84 -3.51 13.44
CA TRP A 97 6.52 -2.17 12.97
C TRP A 97 6.68 -1.13 14.08
N GLU A 98 7.46 -0.10 13.79
CA GLU A 98 7.70 1.03 14.69
C GLU A 98 7.25 2.34 14.04
N LYS A 99 6.40 3.10 14.72
CA LYS A 99 6.05 4.47 14.30
C LYS A 99 7.20 5.40 14.68
N ARG A 100 7.93 5.95 13.70
CA ARG A 100 9.12 6.78 13.97
C ARG A 100 9.00 8.24 13.60
N MET A 101 8.30 8.57 12.52
CA MET A 101 8.27 9.94 11.99
C MET A 101 6.85 10.42 11.74
N ASN A 102 6.62 11.71 11.99
CA ASN A 102 5.42 12.44 11.59
C ASN A 102 5.83 13.87 11.23
N ASN A 103 5.54 14.31 10.00
CA ASN A 103 5.92 15.64 9.51
C ASN A 103 4.75 16.65 9.55
N GLY A 104 3.72 16.38 10.34
CA GLY A 104 2.50 17.17 10.43
C GLY A 104 1.42 16.79 9.41
N TRP A 105 1.75 15.99 8.37
CA TRP A 105 0.81 15.57 7.31
C TRP A 105 0.83 14.07 7.04
N ILE A 106 2.01 13.45 7.16
CA ILE A 106 2.29 12.05 6.88
C ILE A 106 2.97 11.46 8.10
N THR A 107 2.50 10.29 8.51
CA THR A 107 3.17 9.44 9.51
C THR A 107 3.81 8.24 8.83
N PHE A 108 4.98 7.85 9.33
CA PHE A 108 5.77 6.73 8.81
C PHE A 108 5.95 5.64 9.86
N TYR A 109 5.59 4.41 9.48
CA TYR A 109 5.99 3.18 10.17
C TYR A 109 7.18 2.56 9.46
N PHE A 110 8.10 2.00 10.23
CA PHE A 110 9.29 1.30 9.74
C PHE A 110 9.30 -0.12 10.28
N ASN A 111 9.71 -1.05 9.43
CA ASN A 111 9.99 -2.43 9.78
C ASN A 111 11.39 -2.75 9.24
N ASP A 112 12.38 -2.61 10.11
CA ASP A 112 13.79 -2.80 9.74
C ASP A 112 14.15 -4.27 9.54
N THR A 113 13.38 -5.19 10.12
CA THR A 113 13.52 -6.64 9.96
C THR A 113 13.24 -7.02 8.51
N ASP A 114 12.08 -6.58 8.00
CA ASP A 114 11.63 -6.90 6.65
C ASP A 114 12.09 -5.86 5.61
N LYS A 115 12.80 -4.80 6.05
CA LYS A 115 13.26 -3.66 5.24
C LYS A 115 12.11 -2.96 4.52
N LEU A 116 11.06 -2.62 5.26
CA LEU A 116 9.84 -1.98 4.74
C LEU A 116 9.51 -0.69 5.48
N ALA A 117 8.93 0.27 4.76
CA ALA A 117 8.32 1.46 5.32
C ALA A 117 6.88 1.61 4.84
N MET A 118 5.99 2.03 5.72
CA MET A 118 4.62 2.40 5.39
C MET A 118 4.42 3.89 5.65
N ALA A 119 3.93 4.61 4.65
CA ALA A 119 3.47 5.99 4.77
C ALA A 119 1.94 6.05 4.78
N TYR A 120 1.38 6.83 5.70
CA TYR A 120 -0.06 7.09 5.75
C TYR A 120 -0.35 8.54 6.16
N GLY A 121 -1.43 9.10 5.64
CA GLY A 121 -1.80 10.49 5.88
C GLY A 121 -2.38 10.71 7.28
N ASN A 122 -2.52 11.97 7.70
CA ASN A 122 -3.16 12.35 8.97
C ASN A 122 -4.55 11.73 9.17
N ASP A 123 -5.28 11.54 8.07
CA ASP A 123 -6.57 10.87 8.08
C ASP A 123 -6.49 9.35 8.23
N MET A 124 -5.33 8.81 8.62
CA MET A 124 -5.09 7.39 8.82
C MET A 124 -5.37 6.56 7.57
N ASP A 125 -5.12 7.16 6.42
CA ASP A 125 -5.28 6.51 5.14
C ASP A 125 -3.92 6.06 4.61
N VAL A 126 -3.83 4.78 4.29
CA VAL A 126 -2.60 4.19 3.74
C VAL A 126 -2.32 4.84 2.40
N ILE A 127 -1.13 5.39 2.26
CA ILE A 127 -0.69 6.02 1.03
C ILE A 127 0.18 5.01 0.27
N ARG A 128 1.29 4.56 0.86
CA ARG A 128 2.29 3.76 0.13
C ARG A 128 3.07 2.85 1.07
N PHE A 129 3.43 1.67 0.57
CA PHE A 129 4.46 0.81 1.13
C PHE A 129 5.71 0.89 0.27
N ASN A 130 6.89 0.95 0.90
CA ASN A 130 8.19 1.10 0.25
C ASN A 130 9.17 0.06 0.75
N LYS A 131 9.97 -0.50 -0.16
CA LYS A 131 11.16 -1.25 0.20
C LYS A 131 12.25 -0.25 0.62
N ILE A 132 12.78 -0.41 1.83
CA ILE A 132 13.91 0.36 2.32
C ILE A 132 15.16 -0.29 1.74
N CYS A 133 15.82 0.36 0.78
CA CYS A 133 17.18 -0.03 0.44
C CYS A 133 18.08 0.33 1.62
N SER A 134 18.81 -0.64 2.15
CA SER A 134 20.01 -0.35 2.94
C SER A 134 20.94 0.45 2.02
N ARG A 135 21.30 1.67 2.44
CA ARG A 135 22.41 2.41 1.84
C ARG A 135 23.70 1.61 1.96
#